data_AF-A0A5C4Y0U8-F1
#
_entry.id   AF-A0A5C4Y0U8-F1
#
_cell.length_a   1.000
_cell.length_b   1.000
_cell.length_c   1.000
_cell.angle_alpha   90.00
_cell.angle_beta   90.00
_cell.angle_gamma   90.00
#
_symmetry.space_group_name_H-M   'P 1'
#
loop_
_entity.id
_entity.type
_entity.pdbx_description
1 polymer ?
#
loop_
_entity_poly.entity_id
_entity_poly.type
_entity_poly.pdbx_seq_one_letter_code
_entity_poly.pdbx_strand_id
1 'polypeptide(L)'
;MSTTEKHHGPTGGSSRAGSRAGTVATLVLATVVVAVAALLWWGPTWFSFLDDSGGDAAPQPLVGVLALVLGALAIVGWRTAPRRSWRVVDIVVASVLGVAMGLVFTAWNLGWTPVSNALAFFPPASALLVGVWLSAGVVGGLVVRKPGAAVFVELVAAVVSALIGNQWGFATVWYGLLQGLGAEVVLAVLLYRQWGVVAAIGAGAGAGVVVGILDTVLYYPEFVLGWKVAYVAFAVVSGIVIAGLGGWALTRALARTGALAPLASGRNAERV
;
A
#
# COMPACT_ATOMS: atom_id res chain seq x y z
N MET A 1 43.14 -2.48 -59.16
CA MET A 1 42.66 -1.33 -58.36
C MET A 1 41.66 -1.87 -57.36
N SER A 2 41.90 -1.61 -56.09
CA SER A 2 41.32 -2.24 -54.88
C SER A 2 39.85 -1.87 -54.62
N THR A 3 39.09 -2.78 -53.99
CA THR A 3 38.31 -2.63 -52.72
C THR A 3 37.09 -3.55 -52.71
N THR A 4 37.10 -4.70 -52.02
CA THR A 4 36.62 -4.96 -50.64
C THR A 4 35.23 -4.42 -50.29
N GLU A 5 34.21 -5.22 -50.56
CA GLU A 5 32.85 -5.04 -50.04
C GLU A 5 32.77 -5.62 -48.61
N LYS A 6 32.59 -4.74 -47.62
CA LYS A 6 32.47 -5.11 -46.19
C LYS A 6 31.07 -5.63 -45.88
N HIS A 7 30.98 -6.91 -45.55
CA HIS A 7 29.85 -7.49 -44.81
C HIS A 7 29.59 -6.72 -43.50
N HIS A 8 28.40 -6.13 -43.35
CA HIS A 8 27.88 -5.66 -42.07
C HIS A 8 27.13 -6.79 -41.37
N GLY A 9 27.73 -7.35 -40.32
CA GLY A 9 27.05 -8.23 -39.36
C GLY A 9 26.20 -7.46 -38.34
N PRO A 10 25.20 -8.09 -37.71
CA PRO A 10 24.24 -7.41 -36.84
C PRO A 10 24.84 -7.03 -35.47
N THR A 11 24.51 -5.82 -35.01
CA THR A 11 24.94 -5.20 -33.75
C THR A 11 24.29 -5.83 -32.51
N GLY A 12 24.93 -6.87 -31.94
CA GLY A 12 24.46 -7.60 -30.75
C GLY A 12 24.67 -6.93 -29.37
N GLY A 13 24.94 -5.62 -29.30
CA GLY A 13 25.40 -4.95 -28.07
C GLY A 13 24.31 -4.44 -27.11
N SER A 14 23.11 -4.12 -27.59
CA SER A 14 22.10 -3.39 -26.81
C SER A 14 21.29 -4.26 -25.83
N SER A 15 21.17 -5.57 -26.07
CA SER A 15 20.31 -6.46 -25.26
C SER A 15 20.94 -6.84 -23.91
N ARG A 16 22.28 -6.99 -23.85
CA ARG A 16 23.01 -7.40 -22.63
C ARG A 16 23.11 -6.29 -21.57
N ALA A 17 23.20 -5.03 -21.99
CA ALA A 17 23.23 -3.90 -21.05
C ALA A 17 21.87 -3.68 -20.37
N GLY A 18 20.78 -3.82 -21.12
CA GLY A 18 19.41 -3.72 -20.59
C GLY A 18 19.05 -4.84 -19.61
N SER A 19 19.53 -6.07 -19.83
CA SER A 19 19.27 -7.18 -18.90
C SER A 19 20.02 -7.02 -17.58
N ARG A 20 21.28 -6.56 -17.61
CA ARG A 20 22.09 -6.32 -16.40
C ARG A 20 21.52 -5.22 -15.51
N ALA A 21 21.13 -4.09 -16.10
CA ALA A 21 20.48 -3.00 -15.35
C ALA A 21 19.16 -3.46 -14.69
N GLY A 22 18.38 -4.28 -15.41
CA GLY A 22 17.18 -4.91 -14.87
C GLY A 22 17.48 -5.79 -13.65
N THR A 23 18.47 -6.68 -13.75
CA THR A 23 18.86 -7.58 -12.66
C THR A 23 19.36 -6.82 -11.43
N VAL A 24 20.22 -5.80 -11.62
CA VAL A 24 20.74 -4.98 -10.52
C VAL A 24 19.60 -4.28 -9.77
N ALA A 25 18.66 -3.67 -10.49
CA ALA A 25 17.50 -3.05 -9.85
C ALA A 25 16.63 -4.09 -9.08
N THR A 26 16.61 -5.36 -9.50
CA THR A 26 15.83 -6.41 -8.80
C THR A 26 16.51 -6.75 -7.49
N LEU A 27 17.82 -6.94 -7.54
CA LEU A 27 18.62 -7.26 -6.37
C LEU A 27 18.53 -6.12 -5.35
N VAL A 28 18.62 -4.87 -5.78
CA VAL A 28 18.44 -3.72 -4.86
C VAL A 28 17.07 -3.74 -4.20
N LEU A 29 15.98 -3.91 -4.98
CA LEU A 29 14.63 -3.97 -4.41
C LEU A 29 14.44 -5.17 -3.46
N ALA A 30 14.95 -6.34 -3.84
CA ALA A 30 14.88 -7.53 -3.01
C ALA A 30 15.65 -7.34 -1.70
N THR A 31 16.85 -6.74 -1.76
CA THR A 31 17.64 -6.39 -0.57
C THR A 31 16.89 -5.40 0.31
N VAL A 32 16.26 -4.37 -0.26
CA VAL A 32 15.44 -3.41 0.49
C VAL A 32 14.25 -4.12 1.16
N VAL A 33 13.55 -5.01 0.46
CA VAL A 33 12.43 -5.77 1.06
C VAL A 33 12.91 -6.65 2.20
N VAL A 34 14.04 -7.34 2.05
CA VAL A 34 14.63 -8.16 3.12
C VAL A 34 15.04 -7.30 4.30
N ALA A 35 15.68 -6.15 4.05
CA ALA A 35 16.07 -5.23 5.10
C ALA A 35 14.85 -4.66 5.83
N VAL A 36 13.81 -4.22 5.12
CA VAL A 36 12.57 -3.72 5.70
C VAL A 36 11.85 -4.81 6.50
N ALA A 37 11.80 -6.04 6.01
CA ALA A 37 11.18 -7.12 6.75
C ALA A 37 11.95 -7.51 8.01
N ALA A 38 13.29 -7.58 7.93
CA ALA A 38 14.13 -7.78 9.11
C ALA A 38 13.93 -6.64 10.10
N LEU A 39 13.86 -5.40 9.61
CA LEU A 39 13.51 -4.24 10.41
C LEU A 39 12.16 -4.44 11.13
N LEU A 40 11.08 -4.75 10.42
CA LEU A 40 9.75 -4.95 11.01
C LEU A 40 9.68 -6.14 11.96
N TRP A 41 10.47 -7.18 11.72
CA TRP A 41 10.62 -8.32 12.63
C TRP A 41 11.12 -7.88 14.01
N TRP A 42 12.05 -6.93 14.05
CA TRP A 42 12.63 -6.37 15.27
C TRP A 42 11.95 -5.06 15.71
N GLY A 43 10.90 -4.61 15.02
CA GLY A 43 10.23 -3.31 15.25
C GLY A 43 9.93 -3.00 16.72
N PRO A 44 9.33 -3.92 17.49
CA PRO A 44 9.05 -3.70 18.91
C PRO A 44 10.29 -3.47 19.79
N THR A 45 11.47 -3.95 19.37
CA THR A 45 12.73 -3.80 20.11
C THR A 45 13.48 -2.51 19.79
N TRP A 46 13.05 -1.74 18.79
CA TRP A 46 13.79 -0.55 18.35
C TRP A 46 13.82 0.58 19.36
N PHE A 47 12.84 0.63 20.24
CA PHE A 47 12.75 1.66 21.27
C PHE A 47 12.70 1.04 22.66
N SER A 48 13.01 -0.25 22.80
CA SER A 48 13.07 -0.90 24.11
C SER A 48 14.17 -0.32 25.00
N PHE A 49 15.17 0.36 24.41
CA PHE A 49 16.16 1.13 25.16
C PHE A 49 15.62 2.45 25.74
N LEU A 50 14.40 2.88 25.36
CA LEU A 50 13.71 4.04 25.93
C LEU A 50 12.69 3.64 27.00
N ASP A 51 12.47 2.34 27.23
CA ASP A 51 11.43 1.83 28.12
C ASP A 51 12.09 1.16 29.36
N ASP A 52 12.01 1.83 30.51
CA ASP A 52 12.58 1.36 31.78
C ASP A 52 11.74 0.24 32.44
N SER A 53 10.68 -0.25 31.79
CA SER A 53 9.71 -1.20 32.36
C SER A 53 10.21 -2.65 32.50
N GLY A 54 11.43 -2.97 32.03
CA GLY A 54 12.04 -4.29 32.19
C GLY A 54 11.36 -5.44 31.43
N GLY A 55 10.42 -5.14 30.53
CA GLY A 55 9.80 -6.11 29.64
C GLY A 55 10.57 -6.25 28.34
N ASP A 56 11.11 -7.44 28.06
CA ASP A 56 11.73 -7.74 26.77
C ASP A 56 10.65 -7.70 25.67
N ALA A 57 10.67 -6.68 24.82
CA ALA A 57 9.80 -6.62 23.65
C ALA A 57 10.11 -7.82 22.73
N ALA A 58 9.15 -8.72 22.55
CA ALA A 58 9.37 -9.91 21.73
C ALA A 58 9.40 -9.56 20.23
N PRO A 59 10.31 -10.18 19.44
CA PRO A 59 10.29 -10.07 17.98
C PRO A 59 8.95 -10.51 17.40
N GLN A 60 8.52 -9.89 16.31
CA GLN A 60 7.25 -10.17 15.64
C GLN A 60 7.47 -10.87 14.29
N PRO A 61 7.69 -12.20 14.30
CA PRO A 61 8.07 -12.96 13.12
C PRO A 61 7.04 -12.85 11.99
N LEU A 62 5.75 -12.86 12.35
CA LEU A 62 4.66 -12.81 11.39
C LEU A 62 4.62 -11.50 10.61
N VAL A 63 4.93 -10.36 11.26
CA VAL A 63 4.98 -9.05 10.60
C VAL A 63 6.12 -8.99 9.59
N GLY A 64 7.30 -9.49 9.97
CA GLY A 64 8.45 -9.59 9.06
C GLY A 64 8.18 -10.52 7.87
N VAL A 65 7.59 -11.70 8.09
CA VAL A 65 7.20 -12.61 7.00
C VAL A 65 6.18 -11.97 6.07
N LEU A 66 5.16 -11.32 6.64
CA LEU A 66 4.12 -10.64 5.86
C LEU A 66 4.74 -9.54 4.97
N ALA A 67 5.68 -8.76 5.51
CA ALA A 67 6.42 -7.76 4.77
C ALA A 67 7.25 -8.37 3.61
N LEU A 68 7.95 -9.49 3.85
CA LEU A 68 8.71 -10.20 2.82
C LEU A 68 7.81 -10.67 1.68
N VAL A 69 6.71 -11.34 2.03
CA VAL A 69 5.80 -11.94 1.05
C VAL A 69 5.14 -10.86 0.22
N LEU A 70 4.56 -9.84 0.86
CA LEU A 70 3.92 -8.73 0.16
C LEU A 70 4.92 -7.94 -0.68
N GLY A 71 6.12 -7.68 -0.15
CA GLY A 71 7.18 -6.99 -0.88
C GLY A 71 7.65 -7.78 -2.10
N ALA A 72 7.84 -9.09 -1.98
CA ALA A 72 8.21 -9.96 -3.10
C ALA A 72 7.12 -9.99 -4.17
N LEU A 73 5.85 -10.13 -3.78
CA LEU A 73 4.71 -10.10 -4.69
C LEU A 73 4.59 -8.75 -5.41
N ALA A 74 4.77 -7.64 -4.69
CA ALA A 74 4.79 -6.31 -5.27
C ALA A 74 5.92 -6.14 -6.29
N ILE A 75 7.14 -6.62 -5.98
CA ILE A 75 8.27 -6.60 -6.93
C ILE A 75 7.92 -7.37 -8.20
N VAL A 76 7.34 -8.58 -8.09
CA VAL A 76 6.90 -9.37 -9.25
C VAL A 76 5.86 -8.59 -10.07
N GLY A 77 4.90 -7.96 -9.40
CA GLY A 77 3.92 -7.06 -10.02
C GLY A 77 4.57 -5.91 -10.79
N TRP A 78 5.47 -5.17 -10.16
CA TRP A 78 6.16 -4.03 -10.76
C TRP A 78 6.99 -4.41 -11.98
N ARG A 79 7.53 -5.63 -12.00
CA ARG A 79 8.34 -6.18 -13.10
C ARG A 79 7.51 -6.61 -14.30
N THR A 80 6.33 -7.16 -14.04
CA THR A 80 5.42 -7.66 -15.07
C THR A 80 4.48 -6.57 -15.61
N ALA A 81 4.41 -5.43 -14.92
CA ALA A 81 3.59 -4.29 -15.33
C ALA A 81 3.97 -3.74 -16.71
N PRO A 82 2.98 -3.25 -17.49
CA PRO A 82 3.25 -2.48 -18.70
C PRO A 82 4.16 -1.29 -18.37
N ARG A 83 5.16 -1.00 -19.22
CA ARG A 83 6.11 0.10 -19.01
C ARG A 83 5.39 1.44 -18.86
N ARG A 84 5.14 1.85 -17.62
CA ARG A 84 4.57 3.15 -17.23
C ARG A 84 5.51 3.78 -16.22
N SER A 85 6.41 4.63 -16.71
CA SER A 85 7.31 5.41 -15.84
C SER A 85 6.54 6.49 -15.10
N TRP A 86 6.93 6.75 -13.85
CA TRP A 86 6.44 7.91 -13.11
C TRP A 86 6.93 9.21 -13.76
N ARG A 87 6.03 10.16 -13.93
CA ARG A 87 6.37 11.54 -14.32
C ARG A 87 6.37 12.38 -13.05
N VAL A 88 7.06 13.51 -13.09
CA VAL A 88 7.09 14.47 -11.97
C VAL A 88 5.67 14.84 -11.52
N VAL A 89 4.77 15.11 -12.46
CA VAL A 89 3.37 15.43 -12.15
C VAL A 89 2.65 14.29 -11.41
N ASP A 90 2.96 13.02 -11.71
CA ASP A 90 2.32 11.90 -11.03
C ASP A 90 2.78 11.82 -9.57
N ILE A 91 4.08 12.08 -9.32
CA ILE A 91 4.64 12.12 -7.97
C ILE A 91 4.01 13.27 -7.18
N VAL A 92 3.96 14.48 -7.77
CA VAL A 92 3.37 15.65 -7.10
C VAL A 92 1.91 15.41 -6.75
N VAL A 93 1.10 14.92 -7.69
CA VAL A 93 -0.33 14.65 -7.41
C VAL A 93 -0.48 13.53 -6.37
N ALA A 94 0.33 12.48 -6.45
CA ALA A 94 0.30 11.40 -5.46
C ALA A 94 0.68 11.90 -4.05
N SER A 95 1.68 12.78 -3.94
CA SER A 95 2.08 13.38 -2.66
C SER A 95 0.99 14.29 -2.09
N VAL A 96 0.39 15.16 -2.91
CA VAL A 96 -0.72 16.03 -2.48
C VAL A 96 -1.92 15.21 -2.02
N LEU A 97 -2.25 14.14 -2.77
CA LEU A 97 -3.30 13.21 -2.41
C LEU A 97 -2.97 12.49 -1.10
N GLY A 98 -1.73 12.01 -0.93
CA GLY A 98 -1.27 11.36 0.30
C GLY A 98 -1.38 12.29 1.51
N VAL A 99 -0.97 13.55 1.38
CA VAL A 99 -1.13 14.56 2.43
C VAL A 99 -2.60 14.78 2.77
N ALA A 100 -3.46 14.95 1.76
CA ALA A 100 -4.90 15.13 1.99
C ALA A 100 -5.52 13.92 2.71
N MET A 101 -5.16 12.70 2.31
CA MET A 101 -5.63 11.48 2.98
C MET A 101 -5.03 11.34 4.39
N GLY A 102 -3.78 11.78 4.61
CA GLY A 102 -3.18 11.83 5.94
C GLY A 102 -3.95 12.73 6.91
N LEU A 103 -4.49 13.85 6.43
CA LEU A 103 -5.39 14.69 7.23
C LEU A 103 -6.73 13.99 7.53
N VAL A 104 -7.27 13.23 6.58
CA VAL A 104 -8.46 12.39 6.80
C VAL A 104 -8.16 11.33 7.88
N PHE A 105 -6.98 10.72 7.85
CA PHE A 105 -6.57 9.74 8.87
C PHE A 105 -6.44 10.41 10.23
N THR A 106 -5.85 11.60 10.30
CA THR A 106 -5.78 12.37 11.55
C THR A 106 -7.16 12.68 12.11
N ALA A 107 -8.09 13.15 11.27
CA ALA A 107 -9.47 13.38 11.71
C ALA A 107 -10.13 12.08 12.21
N TRP A 108 -9.87 10.96 11.53
CA TRP A 108 -10.38 9.66 11.93
C TRP A 108 -9.77 9.14 13.23
N ASN A 109 -8.49 9.38 13.48
CA ASN A 109 -7.82 9.01 14.72
C ASN A 109 -8.53 9.64 15.93
N LEU A 110 -8.96 10.91 15.82
CA LEU A 110 -9.70 11.60 16.88
C LEU A 110 -11.10 10.97 17.11
N GLY A 111 -11.74 10.51 16.04
CA GLY A 111 -13.05 9.85 16.10
C GLY A 111 -13.00 8.37 16.50
N TRP A 112 -11.83 7.72 16.43
CA TRP A 112 -11.73 6.27 16.60
C TRP A 112 -12.26 5.77 17.94
N THR A 113 -11.76 6.31 19.05
CA THR A 113 -12.11 5.85 20.41
C THR A 113 -13.61 5.95 20.69
N PRO A 114 -14.29 7.09 20.50
CA PRO A 114 -15.73 7.16 20.78
C PRO A 114 -16.56 6.25 19.86
N VAL A 115 -16.19 6.11 18.58
CA VAL A 115 -16.96 5.30 17.61
C VAL A 115 -16.73 3.80 17.83
N SER A 116 -15.50 3.38 18.10
CA SER A 116 -15.17 1.98 18.39
C SER A 116 -15.78 1.52 19.72
N ASN A 117 -15.85 2.39 20.72
CA ASN A 117 -16.51 2.08 22.00
C ASN A 117 -18.01 1.78 21.83
N ALA A 118 -18.70 2.42 20.87
CA ALA A 118 -20.09 2.10 20.56
C ALA A 118 -20.27 0.65 20.05
N LEU A 119 -19.20 0.03 19.54
CA LEU A 119 -19.16 -1.34 19.04
C LEU A 119 -18.55 -2.33 20.05
N ALA A 120 -18.24 -1.89 21.28
CA ALA A 120 -17.56 -2.72 22.28
C ALA A 120 -18.36 -3.96 22.71
N PHE A 121 -19.69 -3.98 22.48
CA PHE A 121 -20.54 -5.15 22.74
C PHE A 121 -20.17 -6.36 21.87
N PHE A 122 -19.54 -6.14 20.71
CA PHE A 122 -18.97 -7.19 19.88
C PHE A 122 -17.59 -6.74 19.39
N PRO A 123 -16.51 -7.01 20.15
CA PRO A 123 -15.18 -6.45 19.89
C PRO A 123 -14.68 -6.60 18.44
N PRO A 124 -14.92 -7.72 17.73
CA PRO A 124 -14.57 -7.82 16.31
C PRO A 124 -15.19 -6.73 15.42
N ALA A 125 -16.37 -6.20 15.75
CA ALA A 125 -17.07 -5.19 14.94
C ALA A 125 -16.29 -3.88 14.79
N SER A 126 -15.35 -3.58 15.70
CA SER A 126 -14.43 -2.44 15.54
C SER A 126 -13.66 -2.49 14.21
N ALA A 127 -13.41 -3.69 13.66
CA ALA A 127 -12.80 -3.85 12.34
C ALA A 127 -13.62 -3.26 11.19
N LEU A 128 -14.93 -3.03 11.36
CA LEU A 128 -15.76 -2.35 10.37
C LEU A 128 -15.35 -0.88 10.14
N LEU A 129 -14.58 -0.31 11.06
CA LEU A 129 -14.17 1.09 11.09
C LEU A 129 -12.79 1.34 10.44
N VAL A 130 -12.01 0.28 10.17
CA VAL A 130 -10.61 0.42 9.74
C VAL A 130 -10.44 0.91 8.30
N GLY A 131 -11.47 0.73 7.47
CA GLY A 131 -11.43 1.03 6.04
C GLY A 131 -11.13 2.49 5.70
N VAL A 132 -11.31 3.42 6.65
CA VAL A 132 -10.89 4.82 6.47
C VAL A 132 -9.37 4.90 6.30
N TRP A 133 -8.59 4.17 7.11
CA TRP A 133 -7.12 4.11 6.98
C TRP A 133 -6.62 3.31 5.78
N LEU A 134 -7.48 2.53 5.13
CA LEU A 134 -7.08 1.75 3.94
C LEU A 134 -7.34 2.51 2.63
N SER A 135 -8.03 3.66 2.74
CA SER A 135 -8.57 4.36 1.59
C SER A 135 -7.50 5.09 0.77
N ALA A 136 -6.39 5.50 1.39
CA ALA A 136 -5.35 6.27 0.71
C ALA A 136 -4.68 5.46 -0.41
N GLY A 137 -4.34 4.19 -0.14
CA GLY A 137 -3.73 3.30 -1.10
C GLY A 137 -4.66 2.94 -2.24
N VAL A 138 -5.95 2.69 -1.96
CA VAL A 138 -6.94 2.43 -3.01
C VAL A 138 -7.10 3.64 -3.92
N VAL A 139 -7.32 4.83 -3.35
CA VAL A 139 -7.49 6.07 -4.13
C VAL A 139 -6.20 6.38 -4.91
N GLY A 140 -5.03 6.26 -4.28
CA GLY A 140 -3.73 6.47 -4.91
C GLY A 140 -3.51 5.57 -6.12
N GLY A 141 -3.81 4.28 -5.98
CA GLY A 141 -3.75 3.31 -7.07
C GLY A 141 -4.68 3.68 -8.24
N LEU A 142 -5.93 4.01 -7.95
CA LEU A 142 -6.95 4.34 -8.96
C LEU A 142 -6.69 5.68 -9.67
N VAL A 143 -6.13 6.65 -8.96
CA VAL A 143 -5.83 8.01 -9.47
C VAL A 143 -4.57 7.99 -10.33
N VAL A 144 -3.46 7.44 -9.83
CA VAL A 144 -2.15 7.49 -10.51
C VAL A 144 -2.04 6.44 -11.61
N ARG A 145 -2.61 5.25 -11.38
CA ARG A 145 -2.65 4.13 -12.33
C ARG A 145 -1.28 3.61 -12.77
N LYS A 146 -0.35 3.52 -11.81
CA LYS A 146 1.03 3.06 -12.01
C LYS A 146 1.46 2.09 -10.89
N PRO A 147 2.42 1.21 -11.18
CA PRO A 147 3.01 0.34 -10.17
C PRO A 147 3.64 1.16 -9.03
N GLY A 148 3.31 0.77 -7.80
CA GLY A 148 3.77 1.38 -6.56
C GLY A 148 2.90 2.54 -6.07
N ALA A 149 1.85 2.91 -6.79
CA ALA A 149 1.04 4.08 -6.44
C ALA A 149 0.20 3.88 -5.19
N ALA A 150 -0.31 2.66 -4.94
CA ALA A 150 -1.08 2.40 -3.74
C ALA A 150 -0.18 2.49 -2.50
N VAL A 151 0.99 1.84 -2.55
CA VAL A 151 1.98 1.89 -1.48
C VAL A 151 2.42 3.33 -1.19
N PHE A 152 2.75 4.10 -2.24
CA PHE A 152 3.27 5.44 -2.08
C PHE A 152 2.28 6.38 -1.39
N VAL A 153 1.02 6.41 -1.85
CA VAL A 153 0.01 7.33 -1.31
C VAL A 153 -0.38 6.94 0.11
N GLU A 154 -0.52 5.64 0.39
CA GLU A 154 -0.80 5.11 1.74
C GLU A 154 0.34 5.45 2.72
N LEU A 155 1.59 5.24 2.30
CA LEU A 155 2.75 5.54 3.13
C LEU A 155 2.87 7.04 3.42
N VAL A 156 2.65 7.91 2.43
CA VAL A 156 2.66 9.36 2.65
C VAL A 156 1.54 9.76 3.61
N ALA A 157 0.33 9.21 3.46
CA ALA A 157 -0.78 9.48 4.36
C ALA A 157 -0.47 9.04 5.81
N ALA A 158 0.09 7.85 5.97
CA ALA A 158 0.50 7.32 7.27
C ALA A 158 1.61 8.15 7.92
N VAL A 159 2.61 8.58 7.16
CA VAL A 159 3.69 9.47 7.64
C VAL A 159 3.11 10.81 8.10
N VAL A 160 2.24 11.44 7.32
CA VAL A 160 1.60 12.71 7.69
C VAL A 160 0.77 12.54 8.96
N SER A 161 -0.01 11.47 9.06
CA SER A 161 -0.82 11.18 10.24
C SER A 161 0.03 10.91 11.49
N ALA A 162 1.17 10.23 11.35
CA ALA A 162 2.11 9.99 12.44
C ALA A 162 2.80 11.28 12.89
N LEU A 163 3.22 12.14 11.95
CA LEU A 163 3.89 13.41 12.25
C LEU A 163 2.99 14.43 12.95
N ILE A 164 1.70 14.44 12.62
CA ILE A 164 0.72 15.27 13.36
C ILE A 164 0.54 14.76 14.80
N GLY A 165 0.76 13.46 15.01
CA GLY A 165 0.65 12.81 16.31
C GLY A 165 -0.66 12.04 16.44
N ASN A 166 -0.55 10.78 16.86
CA ASN A 166 -1.68 9.91 17.16
C ASN A 166 -1.27 8.86 18.22
N GLN A 167 -2.26 8.15 18.76
CA GLN A 167 -2.07 7.18 19.84
C GLN A 167 -1.22 5.94 19.49
N TRP A 168 -0.99 5.67 18.19
CA TRP A 168 -0.19 4.53 17.72
C TRP A 168 1.26 4.94 17.36
N GLY A 169 1.56 6.24 17.33
CA GLY A 169 2.89 6.77 17.07
C GLY A 169 3.51 6.25 15.77
N PHE A 170 4.77 5.83 15.83
CA PHE A 170 5.51 5.33 14.66
C PHE A 170 4.91 4.07 14.05
N ALA A 171 4.11 3.30 14.81
CA ALA A 171 3.49 2.10 14.27
C ALA A 171 2.61 2.38 13.06
N THR A 172 1.96 3.55 13.04
CA THR A 172 1.18 4.06 11.92
C THR A 172 1.92 3.96 10.58
N VAL A 173 3.21 4.31 10.57
CA VAL A 173 4.01 4.41 9.33
C VAL A 173 4.18 3.04 8.67
N TRP A 174 4.59 2.03 9.45
CA TRP A 174 4.79 0.70 8.90
C TRP A 174 3.48 -0.06 8.70
N TYR A 175 2.43 0.24 9.47
CA TYR A 175 1.07 -0.21 9.17
C TYR A 175 0.63 0.28 7.78
N GLY A 176 0.79 1.58 7.50
CA GLY A 176 0.47 2.15 6.19
C GLY A 176 1.28 1.50 5.06
N LEU A 177 2.56 1.22 5.27
CA LEU A 177 3.37 0.47 4.30
C LEU A 177 2.75 -0.90 3.97
N LEU A 178 2.41 -1.69 4.98
CA LEU A 178 1.86 -3.04 4.79
C LEU A 178 0.45 -3.00 4.20
N GLN A 179 -0.41 -2.11 4.67
CA GLN A 179 -1.76 -1.90 4.12
C GLN A 179 -1.71 -1.50 2.65
N GLY A 180 -0.82 -0.55 2.31
CA GLY A 180 -0.59 -0.10 0.94
C GLY A 180 -0.07 -1.23 0.05
N LEU A 181 0.82 -2.08 0.57
CA LEU A 181 1.27 -3.29 -0.11
C LEU A 181 0.12 -4.30 -0.34
N GLY A 182 -0.78 -4.46 0.63
CA GLY A 182 -1.98 -5.29 0.49
C GLY A 182 -2.85 -4.85 -0.69
N ALA A 183 -3.10 -3.54 -0.82
CA ALA A 183 -3.80 -2.98 -1.97
C ALA A 183 -3.00 -3.15 -3.28
N GLU A 184 -1.69 -2.89 -3.25
CA GLU A 184 -0.81 -2.94 -4.41
C GLU A 184 -0.69 -4.35 -5.01
N VAL A 185 -0.62 -5.39 -4.17
CA VAL A 185 -0.57 -6.79 -4.64
C VAL A 185 -1.82 -7.13 -5.45
N VAL A 186 -3.00 -6.63 -5.08
CA VAL A 186 -4.21 -6.89 -5.87
C VAL A 186 -4.16 -6.15 -7.21
N LEU A 187 -3.69 -4.91 -7.24
CA LEU A 187 -3.48 -4.18 -8.50
C LEU A 187 -2.44 -4.86 -9.40
N ALA A 188 -1.41 -5.45 -8.81
CA ALA A 188 -0.40 -6.27 -9.48
C ALA A 188 -1.00 -7.54 -10.08
N VAL A 189 -1.86 -8.25 -9.35
CA VAL A 189 -2.60 -9.43 -9.87
C VAL A 189 -3.47 -9.06 -11.06
N LEU A 190 -4.07 -7.85 -11.05
CA LEU A 190 -4.81 -7.29 -12.19
C LEU A 190 -3.91 -6.71 -13.29
N LEU A 191 -2.59 -6.94 -13.19
CA LEU A 191 -1.55 -6.51 -14.12
C LEU A 191 -1.56 -5.00 -14.41
N TYR A 192 -2.12 -4.19 -13.51
CA TYR A 192 -2.31 -2.76 -13.71
C TYR A 192 -3.12 -2.43 -14.99
N ARG A 193 -4.02 -3.34 -15.38
CA ARG A 193 -4.87 -3.20 -16.59
C ARG A 193 -6.29 -2.77 -16.27
N GLN A 194 -6.76 -3.03 -15.06
CA GLN A 194 -8.12 -2.75 -14.61
C GLN A 194 -8.10 -1.64 -13.54
N TRP A 195 -8.97 -0.64 -13.68
CA TRP A 195 -9.02 0.54 -12.79
C TRP A 195 -10.46 0.93 -12.43
N GLY A 196 -11.41 0.04 -12.68
CA GLY A 196 -12.82 0.23 -12.36
C GLY A 196 -13.16 -0.20 -10.92
N VAL A 197 -14.45 -0.30 -10.64
CA VAL A 197 -14.97 -0.68 -9.32
C VAL A 197 -14.42 -2.03 -8.83
N VAL A 198 -14.19 -2.99 -9.73
CA VAL A 198 -13.61 -4.31 -9.39
C VAL A 198 -12.20 -4.17 -8.83
N ALA A 199 -11.36 -3.33 -9.44
CA ALA A 199 -10.01 -3.09 -8.95
C ALA A 199 -10.03 -2.37 -7.60
N ALA A 200 -10.96 -1.44 -7.41
CA ALA A 200 -11.13 -0.72 -6.16
C ALA A 200 -11.56 -1.64 -5.00
N ILE A 201 -12.61 -2.44 -5.22
CA ILE A 201 -13.10 -3.44 -4.26
C ILE A 201 -11.98 -4.43 -3.92
N GLY A 202 -11.29 -4.95 -4.93
CA GLY A 202 -10.19 -5.89 -4.74
C GLY A 202 -9.04 -5.29 -3.93
N ALA A 203 -8.59 -4.08 -4.27
CA ALA A 203 -7.53 -3.39 -3.55
C ALA A 203 -7.93 -3.10 -2.09
N GLY A 204 -9.17 -2.67 -1.86
CA GLY A 204 -9.71 -2.48 -0.52
C GLY A 204 -9.78 -3.78 0.28
N ALA A 205 -10.21 -4.89 -0.33
CA ALA A 205 -10.21 -6.21 0.29
C ALA A 205 -8.79 -6.66 0.65
N GLY A 206 -7.81 -6.48 -0.26
CA GLY A 206 -6.41 -6.82 -0.03
C GLY A 206 -5.80 -6.07 1.16
N ALA A 207 -6.03 -4.77 1.24
CA ALA A 207 -5.62 -3.96 2.40
C ALA A 207 -6.35 -4.41 3.69
N GLY A 208 -7.64 -4.76 3.59
CA GLY A 208 -8.46 -5.27 4.68
C GLY A 208 -7.96 -6.60 5.26
N VAL A 209 -7.52 -7.53 4.39
CA VAL A 209 -6.87 -8.77 4.83
C VAL A 209 -5.60 -8.47 5.60
N VAL A 210 -4.76 -7.56 5.10
CA VAL A 210 -3.48 -7.23 5.75
C VAL A 210 -3.71 -6.62 7.13
N VAL A 211 -4.56 -5.60 7.24
CA VAL A 211 -4.83 -4.97 8.56
C VAL A 211 -5.51 -5.95 9.52
N GLY A 212 -6.45 -6.77 9.04
CA GLY A 212 -7.10 -7.77 9.89
C GLY A 212 -6.13 -8.80 10.45
N ILE A 213 -5.15 -9.25 9.65
CA ILE A 213 -4.09 -10.16 10.12
C ILE A 213 -3.19 -9.43 11.13
N LEU A 214 -2.79 -8.20 10.85
CA LEU A 214 -1.95 -7.42 11.77
C LEU A 214 -2.65 -7.20 13.11
N ASP A 215 -3.89 -6.71 13.11
CA ASP A 215 -4.60 -6.38 14.34
C ASP A 215 -4.88 -7.63 15.20
N THR A 216 -5.25 -8.75 14.58
CA THR A 216 -5.49 -10.01 15.32
C THR A 216 -4.23 -10.67 15.89
N VAL A 217 -3.05 -10.25 15.42
CA VAL A 217 -1.76 -10.73 15.92
C VAL A 217 -1.19 -9.75 16.96
N LEU A 218 -1.44 -8.46 16.79
CA LEU A 218 -0.73 -7.40 17.52
C LEU A 218 -1.58 -6.72 18.58
N TYR A 219 -2.84 -6.44 18.27
CA TYR A 219 -3.76 -5.74 19.17
C TYR A 219 -4.73 -6.68 19.87
N TYR A 220 -5.04 -7.82 19.25
CA TYR A 220 -5.99 -8.82 19.77
C TYR A 220 -5.45 -10.27 19.75
N PRO A 221 -4.22 -10.53 20.23
CA PRO A 221 -3.65 -11.87 20.24
C PRO A 221 -4.48 -12.89 21.04
N GLU A 222 -5.21 -12.44 22.06
CA GLU A 222 -6.06 -13.22 22.95
C GLU A 222 -7.39 -13.65 22.35
N PHE A 223 -7.79 -13.09 21.21
CA PHE A 223 -9.05 -13.49 20.57
C PHE A 223 -9.04 -14.97 20.23
N VAL A 224 -10.13 -15.65 20.58
CA VAL A 224 -10.38 -17.01 20.10
C VAL A 224 -10.44 -17.03 18.57
N LEU A 225 -10.15 -18.18 17.96
CA LEU A 225 -10.05 -18.30 16.49
C LEU A 225 -11.27 -17.74 15.76
N GLY A 226 -12.49 -18.02 16.26
CA GLY A 226 -13.72 -17.50 15.66
C GLY A 226 -13.79 -15.96 15.64
N TRP A 227 -13.29 -15.30 16.69
CA TRP A 227 -13.25 -13.84 16.76
C TRP A 227 -12.16 -13.26 15.87
N LYS A 228 -11.01 -13.92 15.75
CA LYS A 228 -9.98 -13.51 14.77
C LYS A 228 -10.51 -13.59 13.34
N VAL A 229 -11.19 -14.69 12.99
CA VAL A 229 -11.82 -14.84 11.67
C VAL A 229 -12.88 -13.77 11.45
N ALA A 230 -13.74 -13.49 12.44
CA ALA A 230 -14.74 -12.43 12.35
C ALA A 230 -14.10 -11.05 12.16
N TYR A 231 -13.03 -10.74 12.91
CA TYR A 231 -12.30 -9.48 12.80
C TYR A 231 -11.74 -9.30 11.38
N VAL A 232 -11.04 -10.32 10.85
CA VAL A 232 -10.51 -10.28 9.48
C VAL A 232 -11.63 -10.11 8.47
N ALA A 233 -12.74 -10.85 8.60
CA ALA A 233 -13.87 -10.72 7.69
C ALA A 233 -14.46 -9.30 7.69
N PHE A 234 -14.61 -8.69 8.87
CA PHE A 234 -15.09 -7.33 9.00
C PHE A 234 -14.09 -6.29 8.50
N ALA A 235 -12.79 -6.47 8.71
CA ALA A 235 -11.75 -5.63 8.12
C ALA A 235 -11.80 -5.69 6.59
N VAL A 236 -12.03 -6.86 6.01
CA VAL A 236 -12.22 -7.05 4.57
C VAL A 236 -13.48 -6.34 4.09
N VAL A 237 -14.61 -6.51 4.77
CA VAL A 237 -15.86 -5.78 4.44
C VAL A 237 -15.66 -4.27 4.53
N SER A 238 -14.99 -3.79 5.56
CA SER A 238 -14.65 -2.38 5.74
C SER A 238 -13.79 -1.86 4.60
N GLY A 239 -12.73 -2.61 4.23
CA GLY A 239 -11.87 -2.31 3.10
C GLY A 239 -12.63 -2.30 1.77
N ILE A 240 -13.54 -3.24 1.53
CA ILE A 240 -14.38 -3.28 0.32
C ILE A 240 -15.28 -2.05 0.25
N VAL A 241 -15.99 -1.73 1.33
CA VAL A 241 -17.03 -0.71 1.33
C VAL A 241 -16.45 0.68 1.42
N ILE A 242 -15.60 0.95 2.42
CA ILE A 242 -15.09 2.29 2.70
C ILE A 242 -13.92 2.62 1.77
N ALA A 243 -12.87 1.79 1.75
CA ALA A 243 -11.71 2.06 0.91
C ALA A 243 -11.99 1.78 -0.58
N GLY A 244 -12.62 0.65 -0.89
CA GLY A 244 -12.93 0.21 -2.24
C GLY A 244 -14.00 1.07 -2.91
N LEU A 245 -15.26 0.90 -2.50
CA LEU A 245 -16.38 1.63 -3.09
C LEU A 245 -16.29 3.14 -2.82
N GLY A 246 -15.98 3.53 -1.59
CA GLY A 246 -15.79 4.94 -1.22
C GLY A 246 -14.64 5.58 -1.97
N GLY A 247 -13.49 4.92 -2.06
CA GLY A 247 -12.33 5.41 -2.82
C GLY A 247 -12.58 5.49 -4.33
N TRP A 248 -13.34 4.54 -4.88
CA TRP A 248 -13.78 4.59 -6.28
C TRP A 248 -14.72 5.78 -6.55
N ALA A 249 -15.70 5.98 -5.66
CA ALA A 249 -16.63 7.11 -5.75
C ALA A 249 -15.89 8.45 -5.63
N LEU A 250 -14.95 8.55 -4.69
CA LEU A 250 -14.08 9.72 -4.49
C LEU A 250 -13.25 10.01 -5.73
N THR A 251 -12.59 8.99 -6.29
CA THR A 251 -11.80 9.13 -7.53
C THR A 251 -12.66 9.68 -8.68
N ARG A 252 -13.90 9.21 -8.81
CA ARG A 252 -14.84 9.69 -9.83
C ARG A 252 -15.34 11.11 -9.55
N ALA A 253 -15.49 11.48 -8.29
CA ALA A 253 -15.82 12.86 -7.91
C ALA A 253 -14.66 13.82 -8.26
N LEU A 254 -13.43 13.46 -7.91
CA LEU A 254 -12.22 14.21 -8.26
C LEU A 254 -12.00 14.31 -9.78
N ALA A 255 -12.34 13.27 -10.52
CA ALA A 255 -12.24 13.32 -11.99
C ALA A 255 -13.22 14.35 -12.59
N ARG A 256 -14.43 14.48 -12.00
CA ARG A 256 -15.46 15.43 -12.45
C ARG A 256 -15.10 16.90 -12.17
N THR A 257 -14.20 17.18 -11.23
CA THR A 257 -13.74 18.55 -10.97
C THR A 257 -12.63 19.02 -11.91
N GLY A 258 -12.11 18.14 -12.77
CA GLY A 258 -10.96 18.43 -13.63
C GLY A 258 -9.60 18.38 -12.90
N ALA A 259 -9.58 18.20 -11.57
CA ALA A 259 -8.33 18.12 -10.79
C ALA A 259 -7.40 16.98 -11.24
N LEU A 260 -7.96 15.92 -11.86
CA LEU A 260 -7.21 14.77 -12.36
C LEU A 260 -6.84 14.86 -13.84
N ALA A 261 -7.12 15.98 -14.53
CA ALA A 261 -6.86 16.15 -15.97
C ALA A 261 -5.41 15.80 -16.40
N PRO A 262 -4.36 16.10 -15.61
CA PRO A 262 -2.98 15.72 -15.96
C PRO A 262 -2.71 14.20 -15.94
N LEU A 263 -3.58 13.42 -15.27
CA LEU A 263 -3.39 11.99 -15.00
C LEU A 263 -4.17 11.09 -15.96
N ALA A 264 -3.80 9.80 -15.96
CA ALA A 264 -4.51 8.79 -16.73
C ALA A 264 -5.96 8.57 -16.25
N SER A 265 -6.26 8.93 -15.00
CA SER A 265 -7.60 8.87 -14.42
C SER A 265 -8.53 9.98 -14.96
N GLY A 266 -8.04 11.22 -15.14
CA GLY A 266 -8.82 12.31 -15.71
C GLY A 266 -9.14 12.15 -17.20
N ARG A 267 -8.17 11.66 -18.00
CA ARG A 267 -8.36 11.46 -19.46
C ARG A 267 -9.45 10.45 -19.85
N ASN A 268 -9.85 9.57 -18.93
CA ASN A 268 -10.95 8.64 -19.15
C ASN A 268 -12.31 9.21 -18.74
N ALA A 269 -12.35 10.26 -17.90
CA ALA A 269 -13.59 10.91 -17.49
C ALA A 269 -14.18 11.79 -18.60
N GLU A 270 -13.36 12.26 -19.54
CA GLU A 270 -13.80 12.97 -20.75
C GLU A 270 -14.51 12.06 -21.79
N ARG A 271 -14.52 10.73 -21.58
CA ARG A 271 -15.12 9.75 -22.51
C ARG A 271 -16.39 9.07 -21.98
N VAL A 272 -16.96 9.58 -20.89
CA VAL A 272 -18.24 9.13 -20.32
C VAL A 272 -19.22 10.29 -20.37
#